data_AF-A0A974ARM9-F1
#
_entry.id   AF-A0A974ARM9-F1
#
_cell.length_a   1.000
_cell.length_b   1.000
_cell.length_c   1.000
_cell.angle_alpha   90.00
_cell.angle_beta   90.00
_cell.angle_gamma   90.00
#
_symmetry.space_group_name_H-M   'P 1'
#
loop_
_entity.id
_entity.type
_entity.pdbx_description
1 polymer ?
#
loop_
_entity_poly.entity_id
_entity_poly.type
_entity_poly.pdbx_seq_one_letter_code
_entity_poly.pdbx_strand_id
1 'polypeptide(L)' 'MTDSEREIMIKAAGGLMLQAHEEGNQGAAKAWLEAQSKLIKERSPAQGAHMESCYFCERGEADRKLSKGIEA' A
#
# COMPACT_ATOMS: atom_id res chain seq x y z
N MET A 1 -2.64 -4.80 18.05
CA MET A 1 -2.97 -3.89 16.92
C MET A 1 -3.91 -4.65 16.00
N THR A 2 -5.09 -4.11 15.78
CA THR A 2 -6.08 -4.60 14.82
C THR A 2 -5.73 -4.16 13.40
N ASP A 3 -6.34 -4.79 12.40
CA ASP A 3 -6.17 -4.43 11.00
C ASP A 3 -6.63 -2.98 10.72
N SER A 4 -7.69 -2.52 11.38
CA SER A 4 -8.18 -1.13 11.29
C SER A 4 -7.20 -0.12 11.88
N GLU A 5 -6.66 -0.39 13.06
CA GLU A 5 -5.62 0.45 13.69
C GLU A 5 -4.38 0.52 12.79
N ARG A 6 -3.99 -0.60 12.19
CA ARG A 6 -2.86 -0.69 11.27
C ARG A 6 -3.07 0.18 10.03
N GLU A 7 -4.26 0.18 9.42
CA GLU A 7 -4.55 1.04 8.26
C GLU A 7 -4.49 2.53 8.60
N ILE A 8 -4.96 2.91 9.80
CA ILE A 8 -4.83 4.28 10.29
C ILE A 8 -3.34 4.66 10.37
N MET A 9 -2.50 3.78 10.92
CA MET A 9 -1.05 4.02 11.02
C MET A 9 -0.36 4.05 9.66
N ILE A 10 -0.74 3.19 8.71
CA ILE A 10 -0.19 3.19 7.34
C ILE A 10 -0.48 4.52 6.65
N LYS A 11 -1.72 5.04 6.77
CA LYS A 11 -2.11 6.33 6.22
C LYS A 11 -1.36 7.48 6.89
N ALA A 12 -1.25 7.47 8.21
CA ALA A 12 -0.53 8.49 8.96
C ALA A 12 0.96 8.53 8.59
N ALA A 13 1.63 7.37 8.51
CA ALA A 13 3.02 7.29 8.08
C ALA A 13 3.22 7.81 6.65
N GLY A 14 2.29 7.53 5.73
CA GLY A 14 2.33 8.09 4.38
C GLY A 14 2.20 9.62 4.35
N GLY A 15 1.29 10.18 5.15
CA GLY A 15 1.14 11.64 5.28
C GLY A 15 2.41 12.30 5.85
N LEU A 16 2.99 11.73 6.90
CA LEU A 16 4.23 12.23 7.51
C LEU A 16 5.44 12.10 6.58
N MET A 17 5.49 11.03 5.77
CA MET A 17 6.51 10.88 4.72
C MET A 17 6.42 12.01 3.69
N LEU A 18 5.21 12.31 3.20
CA LEU A 18 5.00 13.39 2.23
C LEU A 18 5.35 14.75 2.81
N GLN A 19 4.88 15.05 4.02
CA GLN A 19 5.22 16.29 4.71
C GLN A 19 6.74 16.45 4.88
N ALA A 20 7.44 15.41 5.36
CA ALA A 20 8.89 15.44 5.51
C ALA A 20 9.61 15.65 4.16
N HIS A 21 9.08 15.10 3.07
CA HIS A 21 9.62 15.32 1.73
C HIS A 21 9.44 16.77 1.27
N GLU A 22 8.26 17.36 1.48
CA GLU A 22 7.97 18.77 1.17
C GLU A 22 8.85 19.73 1.97
N GLU A 23 9.17 19.39 3.21
CA GLU A 23 10.10 20.13 4.08
C GLU A 23 11.58 19.93 3.70
N GLY A 24 11.89 19.11 2.69
CA GLY A 24 13.26 18.78 2.28
C GLY A 24 14.00 17.85 3.25
N ASN A 25 13.31 17.32 4.26
CA ASN A 25 13.87 16.40 5.24
C ASN A 25 13.85 14.95 4.74
N GLN A 26 14.79 14.64 3.87
CA GLN A 26 14.93 13.32 3.24
C GLN A 26 15.13 12.18 4.25
N GLY A 27 15.80 12.46 5.38
CA GLY A 27 16.02 11.48 6.44
C GLY A 27 14.70 11.06 7.11
N ALA A 28 13.87 12.04 7.48
CA ALA A 28 12.56 11.78 8.05
C ALA A 28 11.60 11.12 7.03
N ALA A 29 11.60 11.57 5.77
CA ALA A 29 10.81 10.95 4.72
C ALA A 29 11.14 9.46 4.56
N LYS A 30 12.43 9.12 4.51
CA LYS A 30 12.87 7.72 4.45
C LYS A 30 12.44 6.91 5.67
N ALA A 31 12.57 7.47 6.87
CA ALA A 31 12.15 6.78 8.10
C ALA A 31 10.64 6.47 8.11
N TRP A 32 9.81 7.43 7.67
CA TRP A 32 8.37 7.22 7.57
C TRP A 32 7.97 6.22 6.49
N LEU A 33 8.69 6.20 5.36
CA LEU A 33 8.52 5.19 4.32
C LEU A 33 8.84 3.78 4.81
N GLU A 34 9.94 3.61 5.57
CA GLU A 34 10.32 2.34 6.17
C GLU A 34 9.29 1.88 7.21
N ALA A 35 8.80 2.79 8.05
CA ALA A 35 7.73 2.51 9.02
C ALA A 35 6.43 2.09 8.33
N GLN A 36 6.01 2.80 7.29
CA GLN A 36 4.85 2.45 6.49
C GLN A 36 5.01 1.06 5.86
N SER A 37 6.17 0.78 5.26
CA SER A 37 6.48 -0.51 4.63
C SER A 37 6.43 -1.68 5.63
N LYS A 38 6.93 -1.47 6.85
CA LYS A 38 6.84 -2.46 7.93
C LYS A 38 5.39 -2.77 8.29
N LEU A 39 4.58 -1.72 8.49
CA LEU A 39 3.16 -1.89 8.81
C LEU A 39 2.40 -2.63 7.71
N ILE A 40 2.70 -2.36 6.43
CA ILE A 40 2.09 -3.06 5.28
C ILE A 40 2.45 -4.56 5.28
N LYS A 41 3.71 -4.91 5.55
CA LYS A 41 4.17 -6.31 5.57
C LYS A 41 3.57 -7.12 6.72
N GLU A 42 3.17 -6.46 7.79
CA GLU A 42 2.56 -7.07 8.97
C GLU A 42 1.02 -7.15 8.90
N ARG A 43 0.40 -6.84 7.75
CA ARG A 43 -1.04 -7.06 7.55
C ARG A 43 -1.39 -8.53 7.75
N SER A 44 -2.59 -8.78 8.26
CA SER A 44 -3.09 -10.15 8.40
C SER A 44 -3.28 -10.79 7.01
N PRO A 45 -3.21 -12.13 6.88
CA PRO A 45 -3.51 -12.80 5.61
C PRO A 45 -4.91 -12.48 5.08
N ALA A 46 -5.90 -12.33 5.97
CA ALA A 46 -7.27 -11.97 5.61
C ALA A 46 -7.35 -10.56 5.00
N GLN A 47 -6.63 -9.60 5.60
CA GLN A 47 -6.53 -8.24 5.08
C GLN A 47 -5.72 -8.17 3.78
N GLY A 48 -4.66 -8.98 3.66
CA GLY A 48 -3.92 -9.16 2.42
C GLY A 48 -4.83 -9.63 1.29
N ALA A 49 -5.59 -10.69 1.51
CA ALA A 49 -6.55 -11.21 0.52
C ALA A 49 -7.66 -10.20 0.17
N HIS A 50 -8.16 -9.42 1.13
CA HIS A 50 -9.12 -8.34 0.88
C HIS A 50 -8.54 -7.21 0.03
N MET A 51 -7.28 -6.83 0.28
CA MET A 51 -6.58 -5.83 -0.53
C MET A 51 -6.33 -6.36 -1.94
N GLU A 52 -5.95 -7.63 -2.08
CA GLU A 52 -5.74 -8.26 -3.38
C GLU A 52 -7.02 -8.27 -4.21
N SER A 53 -8.18 -8.56 -3.62
CA SER A 53 -9.45 -8.44 -4.35
C SER A 53 -9.77 -7.00 -4.74
N CYS A 54 -9.43 -6.00 -3.92
CA CYS A 54 -9.63 -4.59 -4.28
C CYS A 54 -8.63 -4.07 -5.33
N TYR A 55 -7.37 -4.54 -5.32
CA TYR A 55 -6.30 -4.06 -6.21
C TYR A 55 -6.25 -4.82 -7.55
N PHE A 56 -6.59 -6.11 -7.54
CA PHE A 56 -6.47 -6.99 -8.72
C PHE A 56 -7.79 -7.25 -9.45
N CYS A 57 -8.97 -6.93 -8.90
CA CYS A 57 -10.24 -7.26 -9.58
C CYS A 57 -10.48 -6.47 -10.88
N GLU A 58 -10.08 -5.20 -10.99
CA GLU A 58 -10.36 -4.43 -12.23
C GLU A 58 -9.13 -4.30 -13.13
N ARG A 59 -8.00 -3.86 -12.57
CA ARG A 59 -6.79 -3.61 -13.36
C ARG A 59 -5.92 -4.85 -13.51
N GLY A 60 -5.86 -5.69 -12.47
CA GLY A 60 -5.21 -7.00 -12.55
C GLY A 60 -5.90 -7.96 -13.53
N GLU A 61 -7.23 -7.97 -13.57
CA GLU A 61 -7.96 -8.73 -14.60
C GLU A 61 -7.78 -8.15 -16.01
N ALA A 62 -7.80 -6.83 -16.17
CA ALA A 62 -7.55 -6.19 -17.46
C ALA A 62 -6.15 -6.54 -18.01
N ASP A 63 -5.11 -6.44 -17.17
CA ASP A 63 -3.74 -6.79 -17.53
C ASP A 63 -3.56 -8.30 -17.76
N ARG A 64 -4.29 -9.14 -17.00
CA ARG A 64 -4.34 -10.60 -17.23
C ARG A 64 -5.02 -10.96 -18.55
N LYS A 65 -6.05 -10.22 -18.97
CA LYS A 65 -6.73 -10.41 -20.27
C LYS A 65 -5.82 -9.97 -21.42
N LEU A 66 -5.18 -8.81 -21.29
CA LEU A 66 -4.19 -8.29 -22.23
C LEU A 66 -2.98 -9.23 -22.40
N SER A 67 -2.43 -9.76 -21.31
CA SER A 67 -1.27 -10.68 -21.38
C SER A 67 -1.59 -12.08 -21.91
N LYS A 68 -2.87 -12.50 -21.89
CA LYS A 68 -3.31 -13.78 -22.45
C LYS A 68 -3.78 -13.71 -23.91
N GLY A 69 -3.71 -12.53 -24.54
CA GLY A 69 -4.07 -12.36 -25.95
C GLY A 69 -5.53 -12.70 -26.27
N ILE A 70 -6.42 -12.57 -25.28
CA ILE A 70 -7.87 -12.73 -25.52
C ILE A 70 -8.38 -11.33 -25.83
N GLU A 71 -8.45 -11.01 -27.13
CA GLU A 71 -9.14 -9.82 -27.62
C GLU A 71 -10.60 -9.82 -27.12
N ALA A 72 -11.12 -8.61 -26.90
CA ALA A 72 -12.46 -8.33 -26.41
C ALA A 72 -13.57 -8.88 -27.32
#